data_AF-A0A1L7XBI2-F1
#
_entry.id   AF-A0A1L7XBI2-F1
#
_cell.length_a   1.000
_cell.length_b   1.000
_cell.length_c   1.000
_cell.angle_alpha   90.00
_cell.angle_beta   90.00
_cell.angle_gamma   90.00
#
_symmetry.space_group_name_H-M   'P 1'
#
loop_
_entity.id
_entity.type
_entity.pdbx_description
1 polymer ?
#
loop_
_entity_poly.entity_id
_entity_poly.type
_entity_poly.pdbx_seq_one_letter_code
_entity_poly.pdbx_strand_id
1 'polypeptide(L)' 'MIVYTTFLSATYASPVASVLDERQACVPGTYSCSGDIVDIVVCDHGGRWITAALCGPNSFCHFINGIPFCS' A
#
# COMPACT_ATOMS: atom_id res chain seq x y z
N MET A 1 10.11 -30.75 54.31
CA MET A 1 9.20 -30.60 53.15
C MET A 1 8.85 -29.14 53.01
N ILE A 2 9.45 -28.45 52.06
CA ILE A 2 9.01 -27.14 51.57
C ILE A 2 9.34 -27.14 50.07
N VAL A 3 8.31 -27.12 49.24
CA VAL A 3 8.40 -27.05 47.78
C VAL A 3 8.14 -25.60 47.39
N TYR A 4 9.14 -24.88 46.89
CA TYR A 4 8.94 -23.56 46.26
C TYR A 4 9.57 -23.57 44.87
N THR A 5 8.82 -24.10 43.90
CA THR A 5 9.10 -23.91 42.48
C THR A 5 8.69 -22.49 42.10
N THR A 6 9.62 -21.54 42.14
CA THR A 6 9.41 -20.22 41.55
C THR A 6 9.89 -20.25 40.09
N PHE A 7 8.92 -20.15 39.19
CA PHE A 7 9.08 -20.15 37.75
C PHE A 7 9.76 -18.83 37.31
N LEU A 8 10.99 -18.93 36.79
CA LEU A 8 11.65 -17.81 36.10
C LEU A 8 11.09 -17.75 34.68
N SER A 9 10.24 -16.75 34.43
CA SER A 9 9.60 -16.49 33.14
C SER A 9 10.62 -15.98 32.11
N ALA A 10 10.81 -16.73 31.02
CA ALA A 10 11.57 -16.28 29.87
C ALA A 10 10.74 -15.27 29.05
N THR A 11 11.16 -14.01 29.03
CA THR A 11 10.57 -12.99 28.16
C THR A 11 11.13 -13.13 26.75
N TYR A 12 10.48 -13.94 25.93
CA TYR A 12 10.69 -13.91 24.48
C TYR A 12 9.90 -12.73 23.89
N ALA A 13 10.59 -11.62 23.64
CA ALA A 13 10.07 -10.56 22.78
C ALA A 13 10.27 -11.01 21.32
N SER A 14 9.23 -11.53 20.70
CA SER A 14 9.24 -11.80 19.26
C SER A 14 9.29 -10.47 18.49
N PRO A 15 10.09 -10.36 17.41
CA PRO A 15 9.98 -9.22 16.51
C PRO A 15 8.58 -9.23 15.89
N VAL A 16 7.87 -8.12 15.99
CA VAL A 16 6.62 -7.88 15.27
C VAL A 16 6.91 -8.03 13.77
N ALA A 17 6.50 -9.15 13.21
CA ALA A 17 6.34 -9.28 11.77
C ALA A 17 5.28 -8.24 11.37
N SER A 18 5.71 -7.15 10.75
CA SER A 18 4.83 -6.18 10.13
C SER A 18 4.01 -6.92 9.09
N VAL A 19 2.74 -7.16 9.41
CA VAL A 19 1.73 -7.66 8.48
C VAL A 19 1.66 -6.60 7.39
N LEU A 20 2.33 -6.83 6.26
CA LEU A 20 1.93 -6.20 5.01
C LEU A 20 0.50 -6.68 4.80
N ASP A 21 -0.45 -5.79 5.06
CA ASP A 21 -1.87 -6.04 4.92
C ASP A 21 -2.12 -6.67 3.54
N GLU A 22 -2.50 -7.95 3.52
CA GLU A 22 -2.75 -8.73 2.31
C GLU A 22 -3.95 -8.22 1.50
N ARG A 23 -4.47 -7.02 1.79
CA ARG A 23 -5.57 -6.36 1.06
C ARG A 23 -5.22 -4.95 0.57
N GLN A 24 -3.99 -4.49 0.76
CA GLN A 24 -3.56 -3.21 0.22
C GLN A 24 -3.34 -3.37 -1.30
N ALA A 25 -4.27 -2.85 -2.11
CA ALA A 25 -4.18 -2.95 -3.58
C ALA A 25 -3.02 -2.11 -4.15
N CYS A 26 -2.49 -1.17 -3.36
CA CYS A 26 -1.45 -0.24 -3.76
C CYS A 26 -0.70 0.37 -2.57
N VAL A 27 0.48 0.93 -2.82
CA VAL A 27 1.26 1.67 -1.82
C VAL A 27 0.80 3.13 -1.77
N PRO A 28 0.38 3.66 -0.59
CA PRO A 28 -0.09 5.03 -0.46
C PRO A 28 0.84 6.07 -1.08
N GLY A 29 0.28 7.04 -1.80
CA GLY A 29 1.03 8.09 -2.50
C GLY A 29 1.63 7.66 -3.85
N THR A 30 1.50 6.40 -4.24
CA THR A 30 1.87 5.95 -5.60
C THR A 30 0.85 6.45 -6.61
N TYR A 31 1.32 6.82 -7.79
CA TYR A 31 0.50 7.20 -8.93
C TYR A 31 0.59 6.13 -10.04
N SER A 32 -0.50 5.91 -10.76
CA SER A 32 -0.54 5.01 -11.91
C SER A 32 -1.56 5.52 -12.93
N CYS A 33 -1.52 4.99 -14.15
CA CYS A 33 -2.67 5.05 -15.05
C CYS A 33 -3.76 4.10 -14.56
N SER A 34 -5.03 4.48 -14.76
CA SER A 34 -6.16 3.58 -14.58
C SER A 34 -6.14 2.45 -15.60
N GLY A 35 -6.88 1.37 -15.34
CA GLY A 35 -6.95 0.21 -16.24
C GLY A 35 -7.47 0.57 -17.63
N ASP A 36 -8.37 1.57 -17.71
CA ASP A 36 -8.94 2.07 -18.95
C ASP A 36 -8.11 3.19 -19.59
N ILE A 37 -6.95 3.54 -19.01
CA ILE A 37 -5.98 4.54 -19.48
C ILE A 37 -6.57 5.94 -19.76
N VAL A 38 -7.74 6.28 -19.20
CA VAL A 38 -8.38 7.59 -19.38
C VAL A 38 -8.17 8.54 -18.21
N ASP A 39 -7.58 8.03 -17.13
CA ASP A 39 -7.33 8.79 -15.91
C ASP A 39 -6.06 8.34 -15.19
N ILE A 40 -5.52 9.26 -14.40
CA ILE A 40 -4.42 9.03 -13.47
C ILE A 40 -5.05 8.72 -12.12
N VAL A 41 -4.68 7.59 -11.53
CA VAL A 41 -5.09 7.18 -10.19
C VAL A 41 -3.96 7.40 -9.19
N VAL A 42 -4.32 7.73 -7.96
CA VAL A 42 -3.41 7.78 -6.81
C VAL A 42 -3.88 6.79 -5.76
N CYS A 43 -2.93 6.17 -5.07
CA CYS A 43 -3.24 5.31 -3.94
C CYS A 43 -3.49 6.15 -2.69
N ASP A 44 -4.68 6.01 -2.10
CA ASP A 44 -5.00 6.66 -0.83
C ASP A 44 -4.30 5.99 0.36
N HIS A 45 -4.47 6.56 1.56
CA HIS A 45 -3.91 6.04 2.80
C HIS A 45 -4.48 4.67 3.22
N GLY A 46 -5.66 4.32 2.70
CA GLY A 46 -6.34 3.05 2.92
C GLY A 46 -5.94 1.96 1.92
N GLY A 47 -4.98 2.22 1.02
CA GLY A 47 -4.52 1.24 0.06
C GLY A 47 -5.44 1.04 -1.13
N ARG A 48 -6.24 2.05 -1.46
CA ARG A 48 -7.22 2.01 -2.55
C ARG A 48 -6.82 2.98 -3.64
N TRP A 49 -6.96 2.55 -4.89
CA TRP A 49 -6.85 3.44 -6.03
C TRP A 49 -8.05 4.38 -6.07
N ILE A 50 -7.78 5.67 -6.14
CA ILE A 50 -8.77 6.72 -6.36
C ILE A 50 -8.32 7.58 -7.54
N THR A 51 -9.27 8.13 -8.30
CA THR A 51 -8.95 9.01 -9.43
C THR A 51 -8.34 10.33 -8.93
N ALA A 52 -7.15 10.64 -9.44
CA ALA A 52 -6.44 11.89 -9.17
C ALA A 52 -6.69 12.94 -10.26
N ALA A 53 -6.73 12.52 -11.53
CA ALA A 53 -6.95 13.41 -12.67
C ALA A 53 -7.57 12.65 -13.85
N LEU A 54 -8.51 13.28 -14.55
CA LEU A 54 -9.05 12.78 -15.82
C LEU A 54 -8.23 13.34 -16.98
N CYS A 55 -7.87 12.51 -17.96
CA CYS A 55 -7.08 12.97 -19.12
C CYS A 55 -7.88 13.83 -20.11
N GLY A 56 -9.20 13.75 -20.09
CA GLY A 56 -10.07 14.50 -21.01
C GLY A 56 -10.30 13.78 -22.34
N PRO A 57 -11.10 14.38 -23.24
CA PRO A 57 -11.48 13.75 -24.50
C PRO A 57 -10.27 13.59 -25.45
N ASN A 58 -10.12 12.40 -26.02
CA ASN A 58 -9.04 12.03 -26.96
C ASN A 58 -7.61 12.09 -26.38
N SER A 59 -7.45 12.13 -25.06
CA SER A 59 -6.15 12.02 -24.40
C SER A 59 -6.09 10.77 -23.55
N PHE A 60 -4.90 10.17 -23.46
CA PHE A 60 -4.68 8.92 -22.78
C PHE A 60 -3.53 9.01 -21.78
N CYS A 61 -3.67 8.27 -20.69
CA CYS A 61 -2.64 8.12 -19.69
C CYS A 61 -1.54 7.19 -20.21
N HIS A 62 -0.31 7.66 -20.11
CA HIS A 62 0.90 6.90 -20.44
C HIS A 62 2.03 7.32 -19.50
N PHE A 63 3.08 6.51 -19.42
CA PHE A 63 4.21 6.80 -18.54
C PHE A 63 5.32 7.51 -19.31
N ILE A 64 5.67 8.72 -18.87
CA ILE A 64 6.86 9.45 -19.30
C ILE A 64 7.87 9.39 -18.15
N ASN A 65 9.04 8.77 -18.38
CA ASN A 65 10.08 8.61 -17.36
C ASN A 65 9.59 7.96 -16.05
N GLY A 66 8.65 7.01 -16.15
CA GLY A 66 8.07 6.33 -14.99
C GLY A 66 6.99 7.13 -14.25
N ILE A 67 6.56 8.27 -14.79
CA ILE A 67 5.54 9.13 -14.21
C ILE A 67 4.31 9.11 -15.13
N PRO A 68 3.09 8.86 -14.61
CA PRO A 68 1.88 8.90 -15.42
C PRO A 68 1.56 10.33 -15.88
N PHE A 69 1.28 10.48 -17.16
CA PHE A 69 0.99 11.75 -17.83
C PHE A 69 -0.15 11.57 -18.85
N CYS A 70 -0.96 12.61 -19.04
CA CYS A 70 -2.02 12.63 -20.03
C CYS A 70 -1.55 13.35 -21.30
N SER A 71 -1.59 12.67 -22.46
CA SER A 71 -1.40 13.28 -23.79
C SER A 71 -2.50 12.86 -24.73
#